data_AF-A0A1G6G9P6-F1
#
_entry.id   AF-A0A1G6G9P6-F1
#
_cell.length_a   1.000
_cell.length_b   1.000
_cell.length_c   1.000
_cell.angle_alpha   90.00
_cell.angle_beta   90.00
_cell.angle_gamma   90.00
#
_symmetry.space_group_name_H-M   'P 1'
#
loop_
_entity.id
_entity.type
_entity.pdbx_description
1 polymer ?
#
loop_
_entity_poly.entity_id
_entity_poly.type
_entity_poly.pdbx_seq_one_letter_code
_entity_poly.pdbx_strand_id
1 'polypeptide(L)'
;MKKSIYIILALIGILGMNSCSDDEYLAGNPDMEFIAGKVSALYGDSLPFTIKASDVEVPLSTLKAKLFYGEEQVSETVIRTKTSGSDYTGKVFIPYYPNVIDGRATLKFVLQNIHFTITEMEQEVVLSRPDFPYVTLVDEMGEEYLMKKKSLYNYGVTGKFPQDLKAYIKTPKVGENGNELTFGWDNDNLLSEGKNVNPITFSGTASEPYEVTFNALTYEVTPLVNVLFDGEKMTAQDANTYLIQKSFTQGQSIVVTGIDMNGWWINPDYFKKESNGTLTFLPVDGKYRVVANMKQKYFGITRMDGDKEAGLSDAGHGALWLMGWGVGSPSMDFQFGWDAGSNYCVPEISSKKYQFIGTTGPEHNSVFGQRFRYDYISAKFFFQNGYGGEFSQLTLADDGTKSLIRLTDSKNIELLLDGNDKPIPLEEGATYALTVDLSAGNDKGVVSFKKISDGEVKPEPTVVQTLYFDFGSSSATSPGKGDPTVNPDDNGNYWNKVTTKK
;
A
#
# COMPACT_ATOMS: atom_id res chain seq x y z
N MET A 1 34.88 -59.61 -58.31
CA MET A 1 35.31 -58.19 -58.46
C MET A 1 35.11 -57.75 -59.91
N LYS A 2 34.55 -56.55 -60.11
CA LYS A 2 34.46 -55.78 -61.37
C LYS A 2 33.40 -56.24 -62.39
N LYS A 3 32.13 -56.12 -62.02
CA LYS A 3 30.97 -55.85 -62.90
C LYS A 3 29.74 -55.68 -62.00
N SER A 4 29.88 -54.83 -61.00
CA SER A 4 29.72 -53.39 -61.15
C SER A 4 28.22 -53.09 -61.14
N ILE A 5 27.64 -52.82 -59.98
CA ILE A 5 27.74 -51.50 -59.31
C ILE A 5 26.98 -50.41 -60.10
N TYR A 6 26.68 -50.59 -61.39
CA TYR A 6 26.02 -49.58 -62.23
C TYR A 6 24.49 -49.58 -62.15
N ILE A 7 23.85 -50.66 -61.70
CA ILE A 7 22.38 -50.71 -61.63
C ILE A 7 21.86 -50.15 -60.29
N ILE A 8 22.62 -50.26 -59.21
CA ILE A 8 22.25 -49.66 -57.90
C ILE A 8 22.64 -48.17 -57.83
N LEU A 9 23.64 -47.73 -58.60
CA LEU A 9 23.97 -46.30 -58.77
C LEU A 9 22.96 -45.53 -59.63
N ALA A 10 22.15 -46.20 -60.45
CA ALA A 10 21.11 -45.56 -61.26
C ALA A 10 19.80 -45.30 -60.49
N LEU A 11 19.53 -46.04 -59.40
CA LEU A 11 18.34 -45.82 -58.56
C LEU A 11 18.57 -44.89 -57.36
N ILE A 12 19.81 -44.64 -56.96
CA ILE A 12 20.15 -43.59 -55.97
C ILE A 12 20.15 -42.19 -56.62
N GLY A 13 20.25 -42.11 -57.95
CA GLY A 13 20.20 -40.85 -58.70
C GLY A 13 18.81 -40.18 -58.77
N ILE A 14 17.73 -40.85 -58.37
CA ILE A 14 16.36 -40.29 -58.39
C ILE A 14 15.88 -39.86 -56.99
N LEU A 15 16.61 -40.20 -55.92
CA LEU A 15 16.30 -39.71 -54.56
C LEU A 15 17.17 -38.50 -54.13
N GLY A 16 18.03 -38.00 -55.01
CA GLY A 16 18.91 -36.85 -54.75
C GLY A 16 18.37 -35.49 -55.19
N MET A 17 17.12 -35.39 -55.67
CA MET A 17 16.53 -34.11 -56.15
C MET A 17 15.25 -33.73 -55.39
N ASN A 18 15.20 -33.99 -54.09
CA ASN A 18 14.23 -33.35 -53.17
C ASN A 18 14.92 -32.98 -51.86
N SER A 19 16.05 -32.28 -51.97
CA SER A 19 16.71 -31.64 -50.84
C SER A 19 17.26 -30.31 -51.34
N CYS A 20 16.82 -29.24 -50.68
CA CYS A 20 17.05 -27.82 -51.00
C CYS A 20 16.29 -27.31 -52.23
N SER A 21 14.99 -27.00 -52.05
CA SER A 21 14.59 -25.66 -52.48
C SER A 21 15.34 -24.72 -51.55
N ASP A 22 16.43 -24.13 -52.04
CA ASP A 22 16.84 -22.83 -51.54
C ASP A 22 15.70 -21.87 -51.93
N ASP A 23 14.61 -21.90 -51.16
CA ASP A 23 13.63 -20.83 -51.19
C ASP A 23 14.41 -19.61 -50.71
N GLU A 24 14.85 -18.80 -51.67
CA GLU A 24 15.53 -17.54 -51.42
C GLU A 24 14.73 -16.79 -50.35
N TYR A 25 15.32 -16.64 -49.17
CA TYR A 25 14.65 -15.95 -48.08
C TYR A 25 14.50 -14.48 -48.45
N LEU A 26 13.36 -14.13 -49.04
CA LEU A 26 13.01 -12.75 -49.36
C LEU A 26 12.62 -12.05 -48.05
N ALA A 27 13.49 -11.17 -47.58
CA ALA A 27 13.22 -10.36 -46.40
C ALA A 27 12.04 -9.38 -46.62
N GLY A 28 11.67 -9.11 -47.87
CA GLY A 28 10.66 -8.12 -48.27
C GLY A 28 11.19 -6.69 -48.17
N ASN A 29 10.43 -5.74 -48.71
CA ASN A 29 10.79 -4.32 -48.68
C ASN A 29 9.54 -3.48 -48.34
N PRO A 30 9.19 -3.37 -47.05
CA PRO A 30 8.04 -2.59 -46.65
C PRO A 30 8.25 -1.12 -46.95
N ASP A 31 7.24 -0.49 -47.54
CA ASP A 31 7.21 0.92 -47.91
C ASP A 31 5.97 1.60 -47.33
N MET A 32 6.11 2.87 -46.99
CA MET A 32 5.02 3.65 -46.41
C MET A 32 4.97 5.08 -46.91
N GLU A 33 3.75 5.59 -47.08
CA GLU A 33 3.46 6.96 -47.53
C GLU A 33 2.52 7.64 -46.53
N PHE A 34 2.87 8.86 -46.11
CA PHE A 34 2.01 9.68 -45.26
C PHE A 34 0.91 10.33 -46.10
N ILE A 35 -0.33 9.88 -45.93
CA ILE A 35 -1.47 10.34 -46.73
C ILE A 35 -2.15 11.55 -46.08
N ALA A 36 -2.40 11.46 -44.77
CA ALA A 36 -3.11 12.50 -44.04
C ALA A 36 -2.79 12.49 -42.55
N GLY A 37 -2.78 13.67 -41.95
CA GLY A 37 -2.63 13.89 -40.52
C GLY A 37 -2.27 15.34 -40.23
N LYS A 38 -2.47 15.79 -38.99
CA LYS A 38 -2.08 17.14 -38.59
C LYS A 38 -0.66 17.13 -38.05
N VAL A 39 0.07 18.20 -38.34
CA VAL A 39 1.42 18.46 -37.77
C VAL A 39 1.36 19.31 -36.49
N SER A 40 0.17 19.45 -35.91
CA SER A 40 -0.09 20.16 -34.68
C SER A 40 -1.18 19.48 -33.85
N ALA A 41 -1.02 19.44 -32.53
CA ALA A 41 -2.01 18.90 -31.60
C ALA A 41 -1.97 19.63 -30.25
N LEU A 42 -3.03 19.48 -29.46
CA LEU A 42 -3.01 19.86 -28.05
C LEU A 42 -2.56 18.68 -27.19
N TYR A 43 -1.88 18.96 -26.07
CA TYR A 43 -1.70 17.93 -25.05
C TYR A 43 -3.06 17.43 -24.56
N GLY A 44 -3.22 16.12 -24.43
CA GLY A 44 -4.49 15.45 -24.14
C GLY A 44 -5.32 15.09 -25.37
N ASP A 45 -4.89 15.43 -26.60
CA ASP A 45 -5.59 15.05 -27.83
C ASP A 45 -5.35 13.59 -28.22
N SER A 46 -6.23 13.08 -29.09
CA SER A 46 -6.01 11.85 -29.86
C SER A 46 -5.72 12.21 -31.32
N LEU A 47 -4.45 12.40 -31.69
CA LEU A 47 -4.01 12.88 -33.00
C LEU A 47 -4.26 11.82 -34.10
N PRO A 48 -5.16 12.06 -35.07
CA PRO A 48 -5.40 11.12 -36.16
C PRO A 48 -4.30 11.15 -37.22
N PHE A 49 -4.06 9.99 -37.83
CA PHE A 49 -3.14 9.82 -38.95
C PHE A 49 -3.68 8.76 -39.93
N THR A 50 -3.24 8.84 -41.18
CA THR A 50 -3.46 7.84 -42.23
C THR A 50 -2.15 7.58 -42.96
N ILE A 51 -1.70 6.33 -42.93
CA ILE A 51 -0.50 5.85 -43.63
C ILE A 51 -0.92 4.81 -44.65
N LYS A 52 -0.48 4.97 -45.89
CA LYS A 52 -0.55 3.91 -46.89
C LYS A 52 0.66 3.00 -46.72
N ALA A 53 0.44 1.70 -46.64
CA ALA A 53 1.51 0.74 -46.41
C ALA A 53 1.49 -0.38 -47.45
N SER A 54 2.66 -0.71 -47.99
CA SER A 54 2.83 -1.78 -48.98
C SER A 54 4.10 -2.58 -48.75
N ASP A 55 4.05 -3.85 -49.10
CA ASP A 55 5.19 -4.73 -49.35
C ASP A 55 4.71 -5.71 -50.42
N VAL A 56 5.38 -5.72 -51.58
CA VAL A 56 4.96 -6.50 -52.76
C VAL A 56 5.40 -7.96 -52.67
N GLU A 57 6.42 -8.24 -51.87
CA GLU A 57 7.06 -9.55 -51.81
C GLU A 57 6.65 -10.33 -50.56
N VAL A 58 6.48 -9.63 -49.44
CA VAL A 58 6.21 -10.24 -48.13
C VAL A 58 4.97 -9.61 -47.49
N PRO A 59 4.03 -10.40 -46.95
CA PRO A 59 2.88 -9.86 -46.23
C PRO A 59 3.28 -8.90 -45.09
N LEU A 60 2.55 -7.80 -44.96
CA LEU A 60 2.73 -6.86 -43.87
C LEU A 60 2.24 -7.46 -42.53
N SER A 61 2.77 -6.95 -41.41
CA SER A 61 2.43 -7.41 -40.06
C SER A 61 1.80 -6.31 -39.22
N THR A 62 2.55 -5.23 -38.95
CA THR A 62 2.09 -4.13 -38.10
C THR A 62 2.59 -2.78 -38.58
N LEU A 63 1.77 -1.75 -38.39
CA LEU A 63 2.16 -0.35 -38.36
C LEU A 63 2.10 0.13 -36.90
N LYS A 64 3.18 0.73 -36.41
CA LYS A 64 3.23 1.35 -35.08
C LYS A 64 3.40 2.85 -35.23
N ALA A 65 2.57 3.63 -34.56
CA ALA A 65 2.76 5.07 -34.40
C ALA A 65 3.22 5.33 -32.97
N LYS A 66 4.44 5.84 -32.81
CA LYS A 66 5.11 6.08 -31.54
C LYS A 66 5.36 7.57 -31.36
N LEU A 67 4.91 8.13 -30.25
CA LEU A 67 5.13 9.54 -29.92
C LEU A 67 6.29 9.65 -28.93
N PHE A 68 7.19 10.59 -29.20
CA PHE A 68 8.35 10.87 -28.36
C PHE A 68 8.39 12.33 -27.91
N TYR A 69 8.68 12.53 -26.63
CA TYR A 69 9.07 13.83 -26.07
C TYR A 69 10.59 13.79 -25.85
N GLY A 70 11.34 14.46 -26.72
CA GLY A 70 12.79 14.24 -26.80
C GLY A 70 13.10 12.80 -27.19
N GLU A 71 13.80 12.07 -26.34
CA GLU A 71 14.16 10.65 -26.57
C GLU A 71 13.19 9.66 -25.89
N GLU A 72 12.27 10.14 -25.05
CA GLU A 72 11.36 9.30 -24.28
C GLU A 72 10.11 8.96 -25.09
N GLN A 73 9.80 7.66 -25.25
CA GLN A 73 8.54 7.21 -25.87
C GLN A 73 7.40 7.35 -24.86
N VAL A 74 6.44 8.22 -25.15
CA VAL A 74 5.35 8.57 -24.22
C VAL A 74 4.01 7.98 -24.63
N SER A 75 3.84 7.54 -25.87
CA SER A 75 2.60 6.94 -26.38
C SER A 75 2.84 6.04 -27.59
N GLU A 76 2.05 4.98 -27.75
CA GLU A 76 2.11 4.07 -28.89
C GLU A 76 0.70 3.67 -29.36
N THR A 77 0.53 3.49 -30.66
CA THR A 77 -0.63 2.85 -31.26
C THR A 77 -0.19 1.80 -32.27
N VAL A 78 -0.72 0.59 -32.15
CA VAL A 78 -0.36 -0.54 -33.01
C VAL A 78 -1.56 -0.94 -33.87
N ILE A 79 -1.36 -0.99 -35.19
CA ILE A 79 -2.37 -1.37 -36.18
C ILE A 79 -1.87 -2.61 -36.93
N ARG A 80 -2.73 -3.61 -37.12
CA ARG A 80 -2.44 -4.79 -37.95
C ARG A 80 -2.60 -4.45 -39.43
N THR A 81 -1.58 -4.71 -40.23
CA THR A 81 -1.53 -4.38 -41.65
C THR A 81 -1.84 -5.59 -42.53
N LYS A 82 -3.12 -5.91 -42.69
CA LYS A 82 -3.59 -7.17 -43.32
C LYS A 82 -3.44 -7.20 -44.85
N THR A 83 -3.47 -6.04 -45.50
CA THR A 83 -3.51 -5.93 -46.97
C THR A 83 -2.45 -4.96 -47.46
N SER A 84 -1.56 -5.43 -48.32
CA SER A 84 -0.55 -4.59 -48.96
C SER A 84 -1.19 -3.55 -49.89
N GLY A 85 -0.66 -2.33 -49.90
CA GLY A 85 -1.12 -1.20 -50.73
C GLY A 85 -2.37 -0.50 -50.21
N SER A 86 -2.82 -0.80 -48.99
CA SER A 86 -4.02 -0.21 -48.37
C SER A 86 -3.68 0.95 -47.43
N ASP A 87 -4.69 1.79 -47.18
CA ASP A 87 -4.62 2.89 -46.22
C ASP A 87 -4.98 2.42 -44.80
N TYR A 88 -4.16 2.81 -43.83
CA TYR A 88 -4.31 2.47 -42.42
C TYR A 88 -4.49 3.74 -41.60
N THR A 89 -5.66 3.87 -40.98
CA THR A 89 -6.03 5.02 -40.15
C THR A 89 -6.00 4.67 -38.68
N GLY A 90 -5.39 5.54 -37.88
CA GLY A 90 -5.32 5.40 -36.42
C GLY A 90 -5.32 6.74 -35.71
N LYS A 91 -5.20 6.69 -34.39
CA LYS A 91 -4.99 7.85 -33.54
C LYS A 91 -3.91 7.54 -32.53
N VAL A 92 -3.01 8.48 -32.27
CA VAL A 92 -2.04 8.40 -31.17
C VAL A 92 -2.45 9.40 -30.09
N PHE A 93 -2.53 8.96 -28.84
CA PHE A 93 -2.83 9.84 -27.71
C PHE A 93 -1.61 10.71 -27.40
N ILE A 94 -1.81 12.00 -27.15
CA ILE A 94 -0.77 12.97 -26.79
C ILE A 94 -0.80 13.16 -25.27
N PRO A 95 0.14 12.59 -24.49
CA PRO A 95 0.06 12.62 -23.03
C PRO A 95 0.11 14.04 -22.44
N TYR A 96 -0.69 14.27 -21.41
CA TYR A 96 -0.77 15.52 -20.66
C TYR A 96 -0.01 15.35 -19.33
N TYR A 97 1.27 15.75 -19.29
CA TYR A 97 2.13 15.65 -18.10
C TYR A 97 2.24 16.99 -17.38
N PRO A 98 2.49 17.03 -16.05
CA PRO A 98 2.67 18.30 -15.34
C PRO A 98 3.95 19.02 -15.78
N ASN A 99 3.96 20.35 -15.70
CA ASN A 99 5.11 21.23 -15.97
C ASN A 99 5.67 21.21 -17.41
N VAL A 100 5.07 20.47 -18.34
CA VAL A 100 5.46 20.46 -19.76
C VAL A 100 4.80 21.61 -20.51
N ILE A 101 5.54 22.60 -20.99
CA ILE A 101 4.97 23.73 -21.76
C ILE A 101 4.84 23.40 -23.26
N ASP A 102 4.36 24.35 -24.05
CA ASP A 102 4.34 24.28 -25.51
C ASP A 102 5.71 23.89 -26.07
N GLY A 103 5.71 23.01 -27.07
CA GLY A 103 6.92 22.37 -27.54
C GLY A 103 6.75 21.60 -28.83
N ARG A 104 7.66 20.66 -29.07
CA ARG A 104 7.68 19.79 -30.24
C ARG A 104 7.86 18.34 -29.81
N ALA A 105 7.23 17.43 -30.54
CA ALA A 105 7.35 16.00 -30.35
C ALA A 105 7.68 15.31 -31.68
N THR A 106 8.29 14.14 -31.59
CA THR A 106 8.56 13.29 -32.76
C THR A 106 7.50 12.20 -32.83
N LEU A 107 6.72 12.17 -33.91
CA LEU A 107 5.83 11.08 -34.25
C LEU A 107 6.54 10.16 -35.23
N LYS A 108 6.91 8.97 -34.76
CA LYS A 108 7.62 7.95 -35.51
C LYS A 108 6.68 6.83 -35.92
N PHE A 109 6.57 6.59 -37.21
CA PHE A 109 5.89 5.44 -37.78
C PHE A 109 6.91 4.33 -38.05
N VAL A 110 6.59 3.11 -37.62
CA VAL A 110 7.38 1.90 -37.86
C VAL A 110 6.48 0.89 -38.54
N LEU A 111 6.75 0.61 -39.82
CA LEU A 111 6.06 -0.43 -40.58
C LEU A 111 6.92 -1.69 -40.54
N GLN A 112 6.30 -2.83 -40.27
CA GLN A 112 6.97 -4.11 -40.19
C GLN A 112 6.21 -5.16 -41.01
N ASN A 113 6.93 -6.01 -41.74
CA ASN A 113 6.38 -7.18 -42.41
C ASN A 113 6.46 -8.46 -41.54
N ILE A 114 5.98 -9.60 -42.05
CA ILE A 114 6.00 -10.87 -41.30
C ILE A 114 7.40 -11.49 -41.14
N HIS A 115 8.39 -11.01 -41.91
CA HIS A 115 9.80 -11.40 -41.82
C HIS A 115 10.63 -10.44 -40.95
N PHE A 116 9.96 -9.54 -40.21
CA PHE A 116 10.57 -8.56 -39.29
C PHE A 116 11.41 -7.46 -39.95
N THR A 117 11.40 -7.35 -41.28
CA THR A 117 11.97 -6.16 -41.95
C THR A 117 11.13 -4.95 -41.60
N ILE A 118 11.81 -3.84 -41.27
CA ILE A 118 11.18 -2.58 -40.87
C ILE A 118 11.57 -1.43 -41.78
N THR A 119 10.63 -0.51 -41.94
CA THR A 119 10.87 0.84 -42.49
C THR A 119 10.34 1.84 -41.48
N GLU A 120 10.98 3.01 -41.40
CA GLU A 120 10.64 4.06 -40.43
C GLU A 120 10.40 5.40 -41.13
N MET A 121 9.49 6.20 -40.57
CA MET A 121 9.19 7.56 -41.02
C MET A 121 8.96 8.43 -39.80
N GLU A 122 9.49 9.65 -39.80
CA GLU A 122 9.34 10.59 -38.69
C GLU A 122 8.66 11.88 -39.14
N GLN A 123 7.83 12.42 -38.25
CA GLN A 123 7.06 13.63 -38.43
C GLN A 123 7.18 14.48 -37.16
N GLU A 124 7.51 15.76 -37.31
CA GLU A 124 7.62 16.69 -36.19
C GLU A 124 6.26 17.34 -35.88
N VAL A 125 5.70 17.06 -34.71
CA VAL A 125 4.39 17.57 -34.27
C VAL A 125 4.60 18.76 -33.34
N VAL A 126 3.99 19.90 -33.67
CA VAL A 126 3.92 21.07 -32.79
C VAL A 126 2.85 20.83 -31.71
N LEU A 127 3.23 20.95 -30.44
CA LEU A 127 2.34 20.72 -29.32
C LEU A 127 2.10 21.99 -28.52
N SER A 128 0.84 22.25 -28.22
CA SER A 128 0.43 23.36 -27.34
C SER A 128 -0.41 22.87 -26.18
N ARG A 129 -0.33 23.55 -25.04
CA ARG A 129 -1.24 23.29 -23.94
C ARG A 129 -2.65 23.78 -24.29
N PRO A 130 -3.68 22.96 -24.07
CA PRO A 130 -5.06 23.42 -24.13
C PRO A 130 -5.29 24.53 -23.11
N ASP A 131 -5.95 25.60 -23.56
CA ASP A 131 -6.52 26.60 -22.67
C ASP A 131 -7.97 26.21 -22.36
N PHE A 132 -8.18 25.49 -21.25
CA PHE A 132 -9.53 25.04 -20.91
C PHE A 132 -10.39 26.25 -20.48
N PRO A 133 -11.62 26.39 -21.00
CA PRO A 133 -12.52 27.48 -20.61
C PRO A 133 -13.00 27.36 -19.15
N TYR A 134 -13.06 26.13 -18.65
CA TYR A 134 -13.39 25.75 -17.29
C TYR A 134 -12.84 24.33 -17.04
N VAL A 135 -12.89 23.88 -15.79
CA VAL A 135 -12.82 22.45 -15.44
C VAL A 135 -13.98 22.12 -14.50
N THR A 136 -14.20 20.85 -14.22
CA THR A 136 -15.28 20.39 -13.35
C THR A 136 -14.72 19.62 -12.17
N LEU A 137 -15.09 20.01 -10.96
CA LEU A 137 -14.87 19.23 -9.74
C LEU A 137 -16.02 18.24 -9.60
N VAL A 138 -15.72 16.95 -9.43
CA VAL A 138 -16.73 15.90 -9.29
C VAL A 138 -16.52 15.18 -7.96
N ASP A 139 -17.52 15.23 -7.09
CA ASP A 139 -17.44 14.60 -5.77
C ASP A 139 -17.69 13.08 -5.80
N GLU A 140 -17.55 12.42 -4.65
CA GLU A 140 -17.78 10.97 -4.52
C GLU A 140 -19.23 10.53 -4.77
N MET A 141 -20.20 11.46 -4.70
CA MET A 141 -21.61 11.23 -5.04
C MET A 141 -21.91 11.46 -6.52
N GLY A 142 -20.94 11.96 -7.29
CA GLY A 142 -21.08 12.29 -8.70
C GLY A 142 -21.66 13.69 -8.96
N GLU A 143 -21.78 14.53 -7.94
CA GLU A 143 -22.21 15.92 -8.11
C GLU A 143 -21.10 16.73 -8.79
N GLU A 144 -21.49 17.55 -9.76
CA GLU A 144 -20.56 18.30 -10.60
C GLU A 144 -20.57 19.80 -10.26
N TYR A 145 -19.40 20.33 -9.97
CA TYR A 145 -19.21 21.75 -9.67
C TYR A 145 -18.28 22.40 -10.70
N LEU A 146 -18.80 23.39 -11.43
CA LEU A 146 -18.04 24.11 -12.44
C LEU A 146 -16.95 24.98 -11.80
N MET A 147 -15.68 24.65 -12.05
CA MET A 147 -14.53 25.47 -11.66
C MET A 147 -14.21 26.48 -12.76
N LYS A 148 -14.44 27.75 -12.47
CA LYS A 148 -14.21 28.84 -13.42
C LYS A 148 -12.72 29.12 -13.57
N LYS A 149 -12.30 29.43 -14.81
CA LYS A 149 -10.95 29.92 -15.08
C LYS A 149 -10.74 31.27 -14.39
N LYS A 150 -9.66 31.37 -13.62
CA LYS A 150 -9.23 32.60 -12.92
C LYS A 150 -8.11 33.31 -13.65
N SER A 151 -7.14 32.55 -14.13
CA SER A 151 -6.02 33.00 -14.95
C SER A 151 -5.54 31.82 -15.81
N LEU A 152 -4.48 32.01 -16.59
CA LEU A 152 -3.92 30.91 -17.38
C LEU A 152 -3.60 29.72 -16.46
N TYR A 153 -4.13 28.54 -16.80
CA TYR A 153 -4.05 27.28 -16.07
C TYR A 153 -4.71 27.22 -14.69
N ASN A 154 -5.18 28.33 -14.11
CA ASN A 154 -5.73 28.34 -12.75
C ASN A 154 -7.26 28.36 -12.77
N TYR A 155 -7.86 27.42 -12.05
CA TYR A 155 -9.30 27.23 -11.95
C TYR A 155 -9.74 27.22 -10.49
N GLY A 156 -10.97 27.63 -10.21
CA GLY A 156 -11.51 27.48 -8.86
C GLY A 156 -13.03 27.52 -8.78
N VAL A 157 -13.54 26.96 -7.69
CA VAL A 157 -14.96 26.98 -7.33
C VAL A 157 -15.09 27.26 -5.83
N THR A 158 -15.94 28.21 -5.47
CA THR A 158 -16.29 28.50 -4.07
C THR A 158 -17.67 27.92 -3.78
N GLY A 159 -17.77 27.13 -2.73
CA GLY A 159 -19.02 26.47 -2.35
C GLY A 159 -19.01 26.07 -0.88
N LYS A 160 -20.19 25.70 -0.38
CA LYS A 160 -20.32 25.04 0.92
C LYS A 160 -20.12 23.55 0.69
N PHE A 161 -18.90 23.09 0.90
CA PHE A 161 -18.54 21.68 0.75
C PHE A 161 -18.33 21.06 2.14
N PRO A 162 -18.34 19.71 2.24
CA PRO A 162 -17.91 19.01 3.45
C PRO A 162 -16.51 19.44 3.90
N GLN A 163 -16.21 19.27 5.20
CA GLN A 163 -14.88 19.55 5.75
C GLN A 163 -13.79 18.72 5.05
N ASP A 164 -14.10 17.48 4.69
CA ASP A 164 -13.25 16.50 4.03
C ASP A 164 -13.81 16.13 2.64
N LEU A 165 -14.03 17.13 1.79
CA LEU A 165 -14.55 16.92 0.43
C LEU A 165 -13.62 16.00 -0.36
N LYS A 166 -14.11 14.83 -0.76
CA LYS A 166 -13.42 13.93 -1.68
C LYS A 166 -13.93 14.16 -3.10
N ALA A 167 -13.04 14.53 -4.01
CA ALA A 167 -13.40 14.83 -5.38
C ALA A 167 -12.24 14.61 -6.36
N TYR A 168 -12.55 14.33 -7.61
CA TYR A 168 -11.59 14.40 -8.71
C TYR A 168 -11.92 15.58 -9.62
N ILE A 169 -11.00 15.95 -10.51
CA ILE A 169 -11.20 17.06 -11.45
C ILE A 169 -11.24 16.51 -12.87
N LYS A 170 -12.14 16.99 -13.71
CA LYS A 170 -12.16 16.66 -15.15
C LYS A 170 -12.17 17.90 -16.04
N THR A 171 -11.58 17.80 -17.22
CA THR A 171 -11.55 18.90 -18.20
C THR A 171 -12.63 18.73 -19.26
N PRO A 172 -13.16 19.82 -19.84
CA PRO A 172 -13.91 19.70 -21.08
C PRO A 172 -13.00 19.26 -22.22
N LYS A 173 -13.62 18.75 -23.29
CA LYS A 173 -12.92 18.54 -24.56
C LYS A 173 -12.58 19.89 -25.19
N VAL A 174 -11.32 20.08 -25.59
CA VAL A 174 -10.84 21.29 -26.28
C VAL A 174 -10.21 20.87 -27.60
N GLY A 175 -10.57 21.55 -28.68
CA GLY A 175 -10.11 21.21 -30.03
C GLY A 175 -10.89 20.05 -30.66
N GLU A 176 -10.66 19.83 -31.95
CA GLU A 176 -11.38 18.83 -32.75
C GLU A 176 -11.10 17.38 -32.31
N ASN A 177 -9.89 17.13 -31.81
CA ASN A 177 -9.42 15.81 -31.38
C ASN A 177 -9.25 15.68 -29.86
N GLY A 178 -9.81 16.64 -29.10
CA GLY A 178 -9.68 16.70 -27.66
C GLY A 178 -10.39 15.57 -26.93
N ASN A 179 -9.78 15.13 -25.83
CA ASN A 179 -10.38 14.21 -24.88
C ASN A 179 -10.78 14.95 -23.60
N GLU A 180 -11.70 14.35 -22.85
CA GLU A 180 -11.88 14.69 -21.44
C GLU A 180 -10.72 14.05 -20.68
N LEU A 181 -10.04 14.85 -19.86
CA LEU A 181 -8.96 14.40 -19.00
C LEU A 181 -9.46 14.38 -17.56
N THR A 182 -8.98 13.44 -16.76
CA THR A 182 -9.38 13.28 -15.36
C THR A 182 -8.14 13.32 -14.48
N PHE A 183 -8.21 14.05 -13.37
CA PHE A 183 -7.10 14.32 -12.45
C PHE A 183 -7.46 13.89 -11.03
N GLY A 184 -6.54 13.17 -10.41
CA GLY A 184 -6.65 12.69 -9.02
C GLY A 184 -5.38 11.95 -8.61
N TRP A 185 -5.39 11.30 -7.46
CA TRP A 185 -4.24 10.53 -7.00
C TRP A 185 -4.09 9.24 -7.81
N ASP A 186 -2.89 8.92 -8.26
CA ASP A 186 -2.59 7.56 -8.74
C ASP A 186 -2.40 6.58 -7.58
N ASN A 187 -1.90 5.38 -7.87
CA ASN A 187 -1.64 4.35 -6.87
C ASN A 187 -0.42 4.67 -5.99
N ASP A 188 0.47 5.57 -6.45
CA ASP A 188 1.65 6.02 -5.72
C ASP A 188 1.39 7.35 -4.98
N ASN A 189 0.11 7.79 -4.96
CA ASN A 189 -0.36 9.02 -4.35
C ASN A 189 0.28 10.30 -4.91
N LEU A 190 0.68 10.24 -6.19
CA LEU A 190 1.03 11.41 -6.96
C LEU A 190 -0.20 11.90 -7.72
N LEU A 191 -0.37 13.23 -7.73
CA LEU A 191 -1.46 13.82 -8.48
C LEU A 191 -1.14 13.68 -9.97
N SER A 192 -2.01 13.00 -10.70
CA SER A 192 -1.77 12.56 -12.07
C SER A 192 -3.02 12.73 -12.93
N GLU A 193 -2.82 12.66 -14.24
CA GLU A 193 -3.91 12.49 -15.20
C GLU A 193 -4.13 11.00 -15.47
N GLY A 194 -5.37 10.53 -15.48
CA GLY A 194 -5.68 9.16 -15.85
C GLY A 194 -7.16 8.78 -15.70
N LYS A 195 -7.56 7.68 -16.34
CA LYS A 195 -8.96 7.20 -16.33
C LYS A 195 -9.43 6.62 -15.00
N ASN A 196 -8.51 6.14 -14.16
CA ASN A 196 -8.79 5.46 -12.89
C ASN A 196 -7.99 6.12 -11.76
N VAL A 197 -8.26 7.40 -11.52
CA VAL A 197 -7.64 8.14 -10.41
C VAL A 197 -8.46 8.00 -9.13
N ASN A 198 -7.77 8.02 -7.99
CA ASN A 198 -8.38 8.10 -6.68
C ASN A 198 -8.78 9.57 -6.36
N PRO A 199 -9.90 9.81 -5.64
CA PRO A 199 -10.32 11.15 -5.29
C PRO A 199 -9.32 11.91 -4.40
N ILE A 200 -9.22 13.22 -4.61
CA ILE A 200 -8.46 14.18 -3.81
C ILE A 200 -9.29 14.59 -2.59
N THR A 201 -8.68 14.58 -1.39
CA THR A 201 -9.31 15.08 -0.17
C THR A 201 -8.98 16.55 0.04
N PHE A 202 -9.96 17.42 -0.19
CA PHE A 202 -9.88 18.85 0.08
C PHE A 202 -10.32 19.15 1.52
N SER A 203 -9.70 20.16 2.14
CA SER A 203 -9.95 20.51 3.55
C SER A 203 -10.48 21.91 3.74
N GLY A 204 -11.70 22.01 4.22
CA GLY A 204 -12.32 23.30 4.58
C GLY A 204 -13.04 23.26 5.91
N THR A 205 -13.87 24.25 6.15
CA THR A 205 -14.73 24.32 7.34
C THR A 205 -16.17 24.10 6.88
N ALA A 206 -16.83 23.01 7.29
CA ALA A 206 -18.18 22.70 6.80
C ALA A 206 -19.23 23.80 7.08
N SER A 207 -18.99 24.68 8.07
CA SER A 207 -19.89 25.79 8.41
C SER A 207 -19.78 26.99 7.47
N GLU A 208 -18.67 27.14 6.72
CA GLU A 208 -18.40 28.31 5.88
C GLU A 208 -18.04 27.89 4.45
N PRO A 209 -18.41 28.66 3.42
CA PRO A 209 -17.96 28.38 2.08
C PRO A 209 -16.43 28.50 1.99
N TYR A 210 -15.80 27.56 1.31
CA TYR A 210 -14.38 27.61 1.00
C TYR A 210 -14.15 27.38 -0.50
N GLU A 211 -12.98 27.79 -0.96
CA GLU A 211 -12.62 27.73 -2.36
C GLU A 211 -11.70 26.55 -2.64
N VAL A 212 -12.11 25.70 -3.58
CA VAL A 212 -11.27 24.66 -4.18
C VAL A 212 -10.60 25.23 -5.43
N THR A 213 -9.28 25.03 -5.57
CA THR A 213 -8.52 25.47 -6.75
C THR A 213 -7.70 24.34 -7.36
N PHE A 214 -7.42 24.49 -8.67
CA PHE A 214 -6.61 23.57 -9.46
C PHE A 214 -5.76 24.35 -10.46
N ASN A 215 -4.49 23.98 -10.57
CA ASN A 215 -3.58 24.45 -11.60
C ASN A 215 -3.33 23.36 -12.65
N ALA A 216 -3.86 23.52 -13.86
CA ALA A 216 -3.75 22.52 -14.92
C ALA A 216 -2.33 22.35 -15.50
N LEU A 217 -1.36 23.21 -15.15
CA LEU A 217 0.06 23.08 -15.53
C LEU A 217 0.85 22.32 -14.45
N THR A 218 0.80 22.80 -13.20
CA THR A 218 1.60 22.25 -12.09
C THR A 218 0.91 21.10 -11.37
N TYR A 219 -0.38 20.92 -11.63
CA TYR A 219 -1.33 20.07 -10.92
C TYR A 219 -1.58 20.48 -9.47
N GLU A 220 -1.11 21.64 -9.02
CA GLU A 220 -1.37 22.06 -7.65
C GLU A 220 -2.87 22.21 -7.38
N VAL A 221 -3.28 21.73 -6.20
CA VAL A 221 -4.66 21.76 -5.72
C VAL A 221 -4.71 22.34 -4.31
N THR A 222 -5.74 23.11 -4.00
CA THR A 222 -5.99 23.64 -2.66
C THR A 222 -7.48 23.67 -2.36
N PRO A 223 -7.89 23.67 -1.08
CA PRO A 223 -7.08 23.50 0.12
C PRO A 223 -6.84 22.02 0.43
N LEU A 224 -5.61 21.65 0.80
CA LEU A 224 -5.28 20.32 1.32
C LEU A 224 -5.26 20.34 2.86
N VAL A 225 -5.41 19.19 3.51
CA VAL A 225 -5.27 19.08 4.98
C VAL A 225 -3.88 19.59 5.36
N ASN A 226 -3.81 20.66 6.15
CA ASN A 226 -2.56 21.12 6.76
C ASN A 226 -2.48 20.53 8.17
N VAL A 227 -1.99 19.30 8.30
CA VAL A 227 -1.67 18.75 9.62
C VAL A 227 -0.42 19.47 10.13
N LEU A 228 -0.56 20.19 11.24
CA LEU A 228 0.59 20.75 11.95
C LEU A 228 0.86 19.89 13.17
N PHE A 229 2.12 19.49 13.33
CA PHE A 229 2.62 18.75 14.48
C PHE A 229 3.64 19.63 15.19
N ASP A 230 3.26 20.13 16.36
CA ASP A 230 4.04 21.12 17.11
C ASP A 230 4.29 22.40 16.29
N GLY A 231 3.24 22.92 15.65
CA GLY A 231 3.29 24.14 14.83
C GLY A 231 3.97 23.99 13.46
N GLU A 232 4.62 22.86 13.19
CA GLU A 232 5.28 22.58 11.91
C GLU A 232 4.41 21.73 11.00
N LYS A 233 4.39 22.06 9.71
CA LYS A 233 3.59 21.35 8.71
C LYS A 233 4.15 19.97 8.43
N MET A 234 3.30 18.96 8.53
CA MET A 234 3.59 17.61 8.06
C MET A 234 3.47 17.55 6.53
N THR A 235 4.33 16.77 5.90
CA THR A 235 4.30 16.47 4.47
C THR A 235 3.29 15.34 4.21
N ALA A 236 2.26 15.62 3.41
CA ALA A 236 1.34 14.58 2.94
C ALA A 236 2.13 13.54 2.13
N GLN A 237 2.00 12.26 2.51
CA GLN A 237 2.50 11.12 1.75
C GLN A 237 1.39 10.55 0.86
N ASP A 238 0.16 10.56 1.39
CA ASP A 238 -1.04 10.16 0.70
C ASP A 238 -2.28 10.84 1.32
N ALA A 239 -3.49 10.51 0.84
CA ALA A 239 -4.74 11.09 1.32
C ALA A 239 -4.99 10.89 2.84
N ASN A 240 -4.37 9.87 3.45
CA ASN A 240 -4.54 9.47 4.84
C ASN A 240 -3.24 9.47 5.66
N THR A 241 -2.08 9.73 5.07
CA THR A 241 -0.80 9.61 5.76
C THR A 241 0.00 10.90 5.66
N TYR A 242 0.39 11.45 6.81
CA TYR A 242 1.17 12.67 6.91
C TYR A 242 2.44 12.40 7.70
N LEU A 243 3.58 12.93 7.25
CA LEU A 243 4.88 12.65 7.83
C LEU A 243 5.59 13.94 8.25
N ILE A 244 6.23 13.90 9.41
CA ILE A 244 7.23 14.91 9.80
C ILE A 244 8.44 14.21 10.39
N GLN A 245 9.62 14.80 10.19
CA GLN A 245 10.86 14.32 10.78
C GLN A 245 11.61 15.50 11.38
N LYS A 246 11.66 15.58 12.72
CA LYS A 246 12.30 16.68 13.44
C LYS A 246 12.90 16.21 14.76
N SER A 247 13.65 17.09 15.40
CA SER A 247 14.15 16.85 16.76
C SER A 247 13.07 17.17 17.79
N PHE A 248 12.94 16.31 18.77
CA PHE A 248 12.08 16.47 19.94
C PHE A 248 12.92 16.47 21.21
N THR A 249 12.42 17.18 22.22
CA THR A 249 12.99 17.18 23.58
C THR A 249 12.10 16.37 24.51
N GLN A 250 12.68 15.60 25.42
CA GLN A 250 11.94 14.86 26.42
C GLN A 250 11.07 15.81 27.26
N GLY A 251 9.81 15.46 27.45
CA GLY A 251 8.82 16.28 28.16
C GLY A 251 8.26 17.45 27.34
N GLN A 252 8.64 17.60 26.07
CA GLN A 252 8.08 18.62 25.18
C GLN A 252 6.57 18.46 25.07
N SER A 253 5.84 19.57 25.22
CA SER A 253 4.41 19.61 24.96
C SER A 253 4.16 19.90 23.48
N ILE A 254 3.49 18.98 22.81
CA ILE A 254 3.22 19.01 21.37
C ILE A 254 1.75 19.34 21.16
N VAL A 255 1.50 20.36 20.35
CA VAL A 255 0.16 20.73 19.88
C VAL A 255 -0.04 20.16 18.48
N VAL A 256 -1.08 19.36 18.29
CA VAL A 256 -1.49 18.86 16.98
C VAL A 256 -2.69 19.68 16.51
N THR A 257 -2.61 20.28 15.33
CA THR A 257 -3.69 21.09 14.74
C THR A 257 -3.96 20.72 13.29
N GLY A 258 -5.11 21.13 12.76
CA GLY A 258 -5.54 20.80 11.40
C GLY A 258 -6.28 19.47 11.29
N ILE A 259 -6.37 18.70 12.39
CA ILE A 259 -7.11 17.45 12.49
C ILE A 259 -7.84 17.35 13.83
N ASP A 260 -8.97 16.64 13.87
CA ASP A 260 -9.64 16.27 15.13
C ASP A 260 -8.94 15.05 15.75
N MET A 261 -8.43 15.24 16.97
CA MET A 261 -7.73 14.22 17.76
C MET A 261 -8.67 13.35 18.61
N ASN A 262 -9.99 13.50 18.46
CA ASN A 262 -10.98 12.64 19.11
C ASN A 262 -10.96 11.22 18.54
N GLY A 263 -10.95 10.24 19.45
CA GLY A 263 -10.87 8.83 19.10
C GLY A 263 -9.51 8.37 18.56
N TRP A 264 -8.49 9.24 18.54
CA TRP A 264 -7.13 8.83 18.20
C TRP A 264 -6.52 8.00 19.32
N TRP A 265 -5.90 6.89 18.95
CA TRP A 265 -5.06 6.13 19.88
C TRP A 265 -3.69 6.78 19.98
N ILE A 266 -3.27 7.01 21.21
CA ILE A 266 -2.01 7.64 21.54
C ILE A 266 -1.09 6.56 22.09
N ASN A 267 0.04 6.35 21.42
CA ASN A 267 1.01 5.34 21.81
C ASN A 267 1.64 5.68 23.17
N PRO A 268 1.43 4.87 24.22
CA PRO A 268 1.85 5.18 25.59
C PRO A 268 3.36 5.16 25.79
N ASP A 269 4.14 4.63 24.84
CA ASP A 269 5.60 4.64 24.91
C ASP A 269 6.22 5.95 24.39
N TYR A 270 5.47 6.67 23.55
CA TYR A 270 5.97 7.87 22.88
C TYR A 270 5.31 9.16 23.38
N PHE A 271 4.02 9.09 23.73
CA PHE A 271 3.25 10.26 24.08
C PHE A 271 2.33 9.98 25.27
N LYS A 272 2.17 10.99 26.13
CA LYS A 272 1.07 11.07 27.09
C LYS A 272 0.09 12.15 26.65
N LYS A 273 -1.18 11.80 26.48
CA LYS A 273 -2.24 12.78 26.20
C LYS A 273 -2.60 13.52 27.49
N GLU A 274 -2.48 14.85 27.46
CA GLU A 274 -2.83 15.72 28.58
C GLU A 274 -4.30 16.14 28.51
N SER A 275 -4.85 16.61 29.64
CA SER A 275 -6.27 16.99 29.75
C SER A 275 -6.67 18.17 28.85
N ASN A 276 -5.72 19.01 28.48
CA ASN A 276 -5.90 20.12 27.53
C ASN A 276 -5.81 19.67 26.06
N GLY A 277 -5.62 18.37 25.79
CA GLY A 277 -5.51 17.79 24.46
C GLY A 277 -4.10 17.79 23.85
N THR A 278 -3.09 18.37 24.50
CA THR A 278 -1.70 18.31 24.02
C THR A 278 -1.07 16.94 24.31
N LEU A 279 0.03 16.64 23.61
CA LEU A 279 0.79 15.41 23.79
C LEU A 279 2.13 15.73 24.45
N THR A 280 2.45 15.11 25.58
CA THR A 280 3.77 15.17 26.19
C THR A 280 4.67 14.10 25.56
N PHE A 281 5.78 14.50 24.94
CA PHE A 281 6.78 13.58 24.38
C PHE A 281 7.56 12.87 25.50
N LEU A 282 7.56 11.54 25.50
CA LEU A 282 8.15 10.72 26.57
C LEU A 282 9.60 10.29 26.35
N PRO A 283 10.04 9.93 25.13
CA PRO A 283 11.39 9.46 24.90
C PRO A 283 12.47 10.52 25.16
N VAL A 284 13.72 10.06 25.26
CA VAL A 284 14.90 10.93 25.35
C VAL A 284 15.06 11.83 24.11
N ASP A 285 15.76 12.94 24.28
CA ASP A 285 16.02 13.92 23.22
C ASP A 285 16.59 13.28 21.94
N GLY A 286 16.14 13.80 20.79
CA GLY A 286 16.76 13.55 19.49
C GLY A 286 15.79 13.58 18.32
N LYS A 287 16.22 13.06 17.18
CA LYS A 287 15.46 13.13 15.92
C LYS A 287 14.52 11.95 15.80
N TYR A 288 13.26 12.24 15.49
CA TYR A 288 12.22 11.23 15.28
C TYR A 288 11.43 11.53 14.02
N ARG A 289 10.96 10.46 13.38
CA ARG A 289 9.94 10.49 12.34
C ARG A 289 8.60 10.19 12.99
N VAL A 290 7.61 11.04 12.75
CA VAL A 290 6.22 10.86 13.17
C VAL A 290 5.36 10.78 11.92
N VAL A 291 4.57 9.70 11.84
CA VAL A 291 3.64 9.42 10.76
C VAL A 291 2.23 9.41 11.32
N ALA A 292 1.38 10.36 10.92
CA ALA A 292 -0.03 10.40 11.28
C ALA A 292 -0.84 9.58 10.27
N ASN A 293 -1.52 8.53 10.74
CA ASN A 293 -2.44 7.74 9.94
C ASN A 293 -3.88 8.18 10.23
N MET A 294 -4.48 8.93 9.32
CA MET A 294 -5.83 9.53 9.44
C MET A 294 -6.94 8.49 9.39
N LYS A 295 -6.75 7.42 8.59
CA LYS A 295 -7.74 6.35 8.43
C LYS A 295 -7.86 5.51 9.69
N GLN A 296 -6.71 5.14 10.26
CA GLN A 296 -6.64 4.31 11.46
C GLN A 296 -6.61 5.14 12.75
N LYS A 297 -6.34 6.45 12.68
CA LYS A 297 -6.30 7.41 13.80
C LYS A 297 -5.23 7.08 14.86
N TYR A 298 -3.97 6.97 14.45
CA TYR A 298 -2.83 6.91 15.37
C TYR A 298 -1.56 7.55 14.77
N PHE A 299 -0.54 7.74 15.61
CA PHE A 299 0.81 8.09 15.15
C PHE A 299 1.74 6.88 15.19
N GLY A 300 2.46 6.62 14.10
CA GLY A 300 3.66 5.78 14.08
C GLY A 300 4.89 6.64 14.36
N ILE A 301 5.80 6.17 15.22
CA ILE A 301 7.00 6.90 15.60
C ILE A 301 8.23 6.01 15.43
N THR A 302 9.28 6.57 14.84
CA THR A 302 10.57 5.91 14.64
C THR A 302 11.69 6.85 15.05
N ARG A 303 12.67 6.35 15.81
CA ARG A 303 13.90 7.09 16.12
C ARG A 303 14.78 7.16 14.88
N MET A 304 15.32 8.34 14.60
CA MET A 304 16.15 8.61 13.42
C MET A 304 17.58 8.94 13.81
N ASP A 305 18.52 8.52 12.95
CA ASP A 305 19.91 8.97 12.93
C ASP A 305 20.19 9.60 11.55
N GLY A 306 20.30 10.93 11.52
CA GLY A 306 20.23 11.67 10.28
C GLY A 306 18.90 11.42 9.56
N ASP A 307 18.93 10.92 8.34
CA ASP A 307 17.73 10.57 7.55
C ASP A 307 17.45 9.07 7.50
N LYS A 308 18.25 8.27 8.23
CA LYS A 308 18.08 6.83 8.34
C LYS A 308 17.46 6.46 9.69
N GLU A 309 16.81 5.32 9.74
CA GLU A 309 16.33 4.75 10.99
C GLU A 309 17.53 4.47 11.92
N ALA A 310 17.38 4.81 13.20
CA ALA A 310 18.44 4.59 14.17
C ALA A 310 18.60 3.10 14.47
N GLY A 311 19.84 2.67 14.69
CA GLY A 311 20.15 1.39 15.32
C GLY A 311 20.48 1.55 16.81
N LEU A 312 20.78 0.44 17.48
CA LEU A 312 21.38 0.46 18.81
C LEU A 312 22.89 0.67 18.66
N SER A 313 23.40 1.73 19.29
CA SER A 313 24.84 2.00 19.35
C SER A 313 25.56 1.13 20.39
N ASP A 314 26.88 1.01 20.27
CA ASP A 314 27.74 0.33 21.26
C ASP A 314 27.64 0.93 22.66
N ALA A 315 27.28 2.22 22.76
CA ALA A 315 27.07 2.91 24.03
C ALA A 315 25.72 2.60 24.71
N GLY A 316 24.82 1.90 24.01
CA GLY A 316 23.48 1.53 24.49
C GLY A 316 22.40 2.61 24.28
N HIS A 317 22.63 3.52 23.33
CA HIS A 317 21.69 4.57 22.91
C HIS A 317 21.17 4.33 21.50
N GLY A 318 20.05 4.97 21.14
CA GLY A 318 19.48 4.92 19.79
C GLY A 318 18.14 4.20 19.80
N ALA A 319 18.01 3.11 19.05
CA ALA A 319 16.77 2.33 18.98
C ALA A 319 17.00 0.84 19.20
N LEU A 320 16.11 0.22 19.99
CA LEU A 320 15.92 -1.23 19.99
C LEU A 320 14.73 -1.57 19.10
N TRP A 321 14.83 -2.69 18.39
CA TRP A 321 13.82 -3.12 17.44
C TRP A 321 13.20 -4.44 17.88
N LEU A 322 11.92 -4.42 18.24
CA LEU A 322 11.17 -5.59 18.70
C LEU A 322 10.47 -6.28 17.52
N MET A 323 10.66 -7.59 17.43
CA MET A 323 10.16 -8.43 16.33
C MET A 323 9.62 -9.74 16.90
N GLY A 324 8.62 -10.34 16.27
CA GLY A 324 8.09 -11.65 16.62
C GLY A 324 6.57 -11.69 16.74
N TRP A 325 6.08 -12.84 17.21
CA TRP A 325 4.65 -13.14 17.35
C TRP A 325 4.20 -12.97 18.80
N GLY A 326 2.93 -12.62 19.00
CA GLY A 326 2.37 -12.31 20.31
C GLY A 326 2.70 -10.90 20.82
N VAL A 327 3.30 -10.07 19.97
CA VAL A 327 3.53 -8.63 20.17
C VAL A 327 3.08 -7.86 18.94
N GLY A 328 2.41 -6.73 19.13
CA GLY A 328 1.88 -5.91 18.04
C GLY A 328 1.68 -4.44 18.40
N SER A 329 1.48 -3.59 17.40
CA SER A 329 1.17 -2.16 17.60
C SER A 329 0.55 -1.57 16.33
N PRO A 330 -0.56 -0.81 16.42
CA PRO A 330 -1.25 -0.35 17.63
C PRO A 330 -2.07 -1.44 18.36
N SER A 331 -2.28 -2.60 17.73
CA SER A 331 -2.94 -3.75 18.35
C SER A 331 -2.34 -5.09 17.88
N MET A 332 -2.87 -6.21 18.38
CA MET A 332 -2.50 -7.57 17.98
C MET A 332 -2.91 -7.92 16.55
N ASP A 333 -3.80 -7.17 15.91
CA ASP A 333 -4.06 -7.31 14.46
C ASP A 333 -2.89 -6.78 13.60
N PHE A 334 -1.92 -6.12 14.23
CA PHE A 334 -0.70 -5.57 13.64
C PHE A 334 0.53 -6.19 14.30
N GLN A 335 0.58 -7.52 14.36
CA GLN A 335 1.75 -8.22 14.89
C GLN A 335 2.98 -7.89 14.08
N PHE A 336 4.13 -7.79 14.76
CA PHE A 336 5.39 -7.49 14.08
C PHE A 336 5.85 -8.66 13.21
N GLY A 337 5.51 -9.88 13.62
CA GLY A 337 5.86 -11.10 12.90
C GLY A 337 7.38 -11.31 12.84
N TRP A 338 7.78 -12.29 12.04
CA TRP A 338 9.19 -12.51 11.71
C TRP A 338 9.49 -12.02 10.30
N ASP A 339 9.07 -10.78 10.00
CA ASP A 339 9.27 -10.12 8.71
C ASP A 339 10.20 -8.91 8.84
N ALA A 340 11.28 -8.89 8.06
CA ALA A 340 12.24 -7.79 8.11
C ALA A 340 11.60 -6.47 7.66
N GLY A 341 11.78 -5.41 8.44
CA GLY A 341 11.18 -4.10 8.17
C GLY A 341 9.88 -3.83 8.93
N SER A 342 9.27 -4.87 9.52
CA SER A 342 8.05 -4.77 10.34
C SER A 342 8.33 -4.60 11.84
N ASN A 343 9.59 -4.43 12.22
CA ASN A 343 10.00 -4.36 13.61
C ASN A 343 9.48 -3.07 14.26
N TYR A 344 9.11 -3.15 15.54
CA TYR A 344 8.72 -1.98 16.30
C TYR A 344 9.94 -1.28 16.91
N CYS A 345 10.09 0.03 16.62
CA CYS A 345 11.09 0.88 17.25
C CYS A 345 10.70 1.14 18.72
N VAL A 346 11.34 0.42 19.64
CA VAL A 346 11.16 0.56 21.08
C VAL A 346 11.88 1.83 21.54
N PRO A 347 11.19 2.82 22.13
CA PRO A 347 11.83 4.07 22.51
C PRO A 347 12.71 3.92 23.75
N GLU A 348 13.83 4.64 23.74
CA GLU A 348 14.62 4.95 24.93
C GLU A 348 13.86 6.02 25.76
N ILE A 349 13.31 5.63 26.90
CA ILE A 349 12.50 6.50 27.78
C ILE A 349 13.33 7.24 28.84
N SER A 350 14.53 6.72 29.11
CA SER A 350 15.57 7.39 29.89
C SER A 350 16.89 6.77 29.46
N SER A 351 18.00 7.43 29.77
CA SER A 351 19.35 7.00 29.33
C SER A 351 19.53 5.47 29.46
N LYS A 352 19.67 4.81 28.31
CA LYS A 352 19.91 3.36 28.13
C LYS A 352 18.79 2.45 28.61
N LYS A 353 17.57 2.97 28.78
CA LYS A 353 16.40 2.22 29.22
C LYS A 353 15.28 2.32 28.19
N TYR A 354 14.87 1.17 27.72
CA TYR A 354 13.87 1.02 26.66
C TYR A 354 12.57 0.47 27.22
N GLN A 355 11.44 0.85 26.62
CA GLN A 355 10.12 0.47 27.11
C GLN A 355 9.12 0.17 25.99
N PHE A 356 8.33 -0.88 26.19
CA PHE A 356 7.16 -1.24 25.40
C PHE A 356 5.99 -1.59 26.33
N ILE A 357 4.92 -0.78 26.32
CA ILE A 357 3.71 -0.95 27.13
C ILE A 357 2.56 -1.46 26.29
N GLY A 358 1.83 -2.44 26.82
CA GLY A 358 0.67 -3.02 26.15
C GLY A 358 -0.33 -3.61 27.10
N THR A 359 -1.60 -3.48 26.77
CA THR A 359 -2.66 -4.32 27.33
C THR A 359 -2.60 -5.70 26.65
N THR A 360 -2.96 -6.75 27.37
CA THR A 360 -3.08 -8.09 26.80
C THR A 360 -4.43 -8.23 26.08
N GLY A 361 -4.44 -8.96 24.96
CA GLY A 361 -5.64 -9.23 24.19
C GLY A 361 -5.55 -10.50 23.35
N PRO A 362 -6.61 -10.84 22.61
CA PRO A 362 -6.62 -11.99 21.70
C PRO A 362 -5.69 -11.76 20.50
N GLU A 363 -5.37 -12.84 19.78
CA GLU A 363 -4.57 -12.79 18.56
C GLU A 363 -5.21 -11.96 17.44
N HIS A 364 -6.55 -12.03 17.33
CA HIS A 364 -7.32 -11.40 16.26
C HIS A 364 -8.50 -10.63 16.84
N ASN A 365 -8.96 -9.62 16.10
CA ASN A 365 -10.05 -8.72 16.50
C ASN A 365 -9.74 -7.99 17.81
N SER A 366 -8.48 -7.62 17.96
CA SER A 366 -7.98 -6.87 19.09
C SER A 366 -8.28 -5.39 18.94
N VAL A 367 -8.37 -4.67 20.05
CA VAL A 367 -8.55 -3.22 20.05
C VAL A 367 -7.21 -2.52 20.25
N PHE A 368 -7.11 -1.26 19.81
CA PHE A 368 -5.90 -0.48 19.96
C PHE A 368 -5.49 -0.37 21.44
N GLY A 369 -4.20 -0.59 21.71
CA GLY A 369 -3.65 -0.73 23.05
C GLY A 369 -3.45 -2.18 23.48
N GLN A 370 -4.19 -3.14 22.92
CA GLN A 370 -3.91 -4.57 23.11
C GLN A 370 -2.70 -4.99 22.27
N ARG A 371 -1.52 -4.94 22.87
CA ARG A 371 -0.22 -5.05 22.19
C ARG A 371 0.59 -6.27 22.59
N PHE A 372 0.10 -7.01 23.58
CA PHE A 372 0.56 -8.35 23.91
C PHE A 372 -0.58 -9.33 23.70
N ARG A 373 -0.25 -10.52 23.21
CA ARG A 373 -1.19 -11.64 23.25
C ARG A 373 -1.16 -12.28 24.63
N TYR A 374 -2.34 -12.57 25.18
CA TYR A 374 -2.43 -13.04 26.57
C TYR A 374 -1.92 -14.49 26.74
N ASP A 375 -2.05 -15.35 25.74
CA ASP A 375 -1.76 -16.79 25.81
C ASP A 375 -0.49 -17.22 25.06
N TYR A 376 0.18 -16.31 24.33
CA TYR A 376 1.37 -16.62 23.56
C TYR A 376 2.25 -15.40 23.32
N ILE A 377 3.56 -15.54 23.54
CA ILE A 377 4.58 -14.57 23.14
C ILE A 377 5.80 -15.35 22.64
N SER A 378 6.35 -14.97 21.49
CA SER A 378 7.70 -15.33 21.06
C SER A 378 8.28 -14.16 20.28
N ALA A 379 9.08 -13.34 20.97
CA ALA A 379 9.60 -12.09 20.43
C ALA A 379 11.07 -11.86 20.80
N LYS A 380 11.76 -10.99 20.06
CA LYS A 380 13.18 -10.72 20.23
C LYS A 380 13.53 -9.28 19.91
N PHE A 381 14.59 -8.79 20.55
CA PHE A 381 15.18 -7.49 20.24
C PHE A 381 16.33 -7.62 19.23
N PHE A 382 16.37 -6.67 18.29
CA PHE A 382 17.43 -6.47 17.31
C PHE A 382 17.99 -5.05 17.41
N PHE A 383 19.19 -4.84 16.87
CA PHE A 383 19.89 -3.55 16.91
C PHE A 383 19.60 -2.69 15.68
N GLN A 384 18.76 -3.17 14.75
CA GLN A 384 18.31 -2.44 13.57
C GLN A 384 16.90 -2.91 13.16
N ASN A 385 16.24 -2.15 12.29
CA ASN A 385 14.97 -2.58 11.70
C ASN A 385 15.20 -3.75 10.74
N GLY A 386 14.71 -4.93 11.13
CA GLY A 386 14.95 -6.19 10.45
C GLY A 386 16.00 -7.06 11.16
N TYR A 387 16.54 -8.03 10.44
CA TYR A 387 17.55 -8.93 10.97
C TYR A 387 18.92 -8.24 11.04
N GLY A 388 19.60 -8.35 12.18
CA GLY A 388 20.98 -7.88 12.36
C GLY A 388 21.21 -7.23 13.71
N GLY A 389 22.38 -7.51 14.30
CA GLY A 389 22.78 -7.07 15.63
C GLY A 389 21.87 -7.63 16.72
N GLU A 390 22.44 -8.45 17.61
CA GLU A 390 21.68 -9.16 18.63
C GLU A 390 22.42 -9.15 19.97
N PHE A 391 21.65 -9.27 21.05
CA PHE A 391 22.21 -9.46 22.37
C PHE A 391 22.91 -10.82 22.47
N SER A 392 24.23 -10.79 22.68
CA SER A 392 25.02 -11.99 22.99
C SER A 392 24.66 -12.55 24.38
N GLN A 393 24.22 -11.68 25.29
CA GLN A 393 23.80 -11.98 26.64
C GLN A 393 22.62 -11.09 27.02
N LEU A 394 21.59 -11.70 27.59
CA LEU A 394 20.39 -11.03 28.10
C LEU A 394 19.91 -11.81 29.32
N THR A 395 19.57 -11.10 30.39
CA THR A 395 19.11 -11.72 31.65
C THR A 395 17.74 -11.18 32.04
N LEU A 396 17.00 -11.94 32.84
CA LEU A 396 15.73 -11.50 33.40
C LEU A 396 15.95 -10.85 34.76
N ALA A 397 15.29 -9.71 34.97
CA ALA A 397 15.28 -9.00 36.24
C ALA A 397 14.70 -9.86 37.38
N ASP A 398 15.17 -9.61 38.60
CA ASP A 398 14.71 -10.31 39.82
C ASP A 398 13.59 -9.54 40.51
N ASP A 399 12.48 -9.36 39.79
CA ASP A 399 11.41 -8.44 40.18
C ASP A 399 10.01 -8.94 39.82
N GLY A 400 9.85 -10.27 39.77
CA GLY A 400 8.65 -10.96 39.32
C GLY A 400 8.65 -11.29 37.82
N THR A 401 9.59 -10.76 37.03
CA THR A 401 9.70 -11.06 35.60
C THR A 401 9.78 -12.57 35.31
N LYS A 402 10.56 -13.31 36.11
CA LYS A 402 10.78 -14.76 35.95
C LYS A 402 9.53 -15.62 36.23
N SER A 403 8.49 -15.07 36.84
CA SER A 403 7.22 -15.79 37.02
C SER A 403 6.25 -15.59 35.84
N LEU A 404 6.61 -14.75 34.87
CA LEU A 404 5.76 -14.41 33.72
C LEU A 404 6.38 -14.84 32.40
N ILE A 405 7.69 -14.64 32.26
CA ILE A 405 8.42 -14.92 31.02
C ILE A 405 9.70 -15.70 31.28
N ARG A 406 10.22 -16.28 30.21
CA ARG A 406 11.52 -16.95 30.12
C ARG A 406 12.30 -16.41 28.91
N LEU A 407 13.61 -16.65 28.91
CA LEU A 407 14.46 -16.46 27.73
C LEU A 407 14.86 -17.82 27.18
N THR A 408 14.74 -17.99 25.86
CA THR A 408 15.28 -19.18 25.18
C THR A 408 16.81 -19.09 25.04
N ASP A 409 17.44 -20.18 24.58
CA ASP A 409 18.87 -20.16 24.25
C ASP A 409 19.19 -19.11 23.19
N SER A 410 18.31 -18.99 22.19
CA SER A 410 18.35 -17.94 21.17
C SER A 410 17.90 -16.57 21.69
N LYS A 411 17.62 -16.39 22.97
CA LYS A 411 17.21 -15.11 23.58
C LYS A 411 15.86 -14.57 23.09
N ASN A 412 14.99 -15.44 22.61
CA ASN A 412 13.58 -15.08 22.45
C ASN A 412 12.94 -14.95 23.83
N ILE A 413 12.10 -13.94 23.98
CA ILE A 413 11.22 -13.72 25.11
C ILE A 413 9.96 -14.53 24.87
N GLU A 414 9.67 -15.46 25.77
CA GLU A 414 8.49 -16.31 25.71
C GLU A 414 7.79 -16.34 27.05
N LEU A 415 6.49 -16.66 27.06
CA LEU A 415 5.77 -16.90 28.31
C LEU A 415 6.42 -18.04 29.10
N LEU A 416 6.36 -17.96 30.42
CA LEU A 416 6.78 -19.04 31.30
C LEU A 416 5.95 -20.29 31.00
N LEU A 417 6.57 -21.47 31.09
CA LEU A 417 5.87 -22.74 30.89
C LEU A 417 5.43 -23.33 32.23
N ASP A 418 4.29 -24.02 32.22
CA ASP A 418 3.83 -24.85 33.34
C ASP A 418 4.59 -26.18 33.41
N GLY A 419 4.22 -27.04 34.37
CA GLY A 419 4.82 -28.36 34.52
C GLY A 419 4.57 -29.35 33.38
N ASN A 420 3.78 -28.98 32.36
CA ASN A 420 3.46 -29.77 31.16
C ASN A 420 3.95 -29.10 29.87
N ASP A 421 4.94 -28.20 29.96
CA ASP A 421 5.49 -27.44 28.83
C ASP A 421 4.47 -26.55 28.10
N LYS A 422 3.38 -26.13 28.77
CA LYS A 422 2.38 -25.21 28.19
C LYS A 422 2.62 -23.78 28.64
N PRO A 423 2.48 -22.77 27.75
CA PRO A 423 2.52 -21.37 28.15
C PRO A 423 1.53 -21.06 29.27
N ILE A 424 2.00 -20.42 30.33
CA ILE A 424 1.16 -19.86 31.40
C ILE A 424 0.59 -18.54 30.87
N PRO A 425 -0.74 -18.42 30.67
CA PRO A 425 -1.32 -17.20 30.13
C PRO A 425 -1.14 -16.02 31.09
N LEU A 426 -0.94 -14.84 30.51
CA LEU A 426 -1.09 -13.57 31.19
C LEU A 426 -2.57 -13.33 31.51
N GLU A 427 -2.83 -12.44 32.48
CA GLU A 427 -4.18 -11.97 32.75
C GLU A 427 -4.69 -11.19 31.53
N GLU A 428 -5.82 -11.61 30.97
CA GLU A 428 -6.41 -10.97 29.79
C GLU A 428 -6.96 -9.58 30.15
N GLY A 429 -6.65 -8.56 29.34
CA GLY A 429 -7.04 -7.17 29.60
C GLY A 429 -6.15 -6.43 30.60
N ALA A 430 -5.20 -7.10 31.26
CA ALA A 430 -4.22 -6.43 32.10
C ALA A 430 -3.14 -5.72 31.28
N THR A 431 -2.58 -4.65 31.83
CA THR A 431 -1.51 -3.89 31.16
C THR A 431 -0.15 -4.24 31.72
N TYR A 432 0.80 -4.50 30.83
CA TYR A 432 2.17 -4.87 31.16
C TYR A 432 3.17 -3.89 30.55
N ALA A 433 4.30 -3.73 31.21
CA ALA A 433 5.47 -3.01 30.70
C ALA A 433 6.64 -3.99 30.49
N LEU A 434 7.11 -4.09 29.25
CA LEU A 434 8.36 -4.74 28.89
C LEU A 434 9.46 -3.69 28.82
N THR A 435 10.52 -3.85 29.61
CA THR A 435 11.65 -2.92 29.65
C THR A 435 12.97 -3.62 29.44
N VAL A 436 13.94 -2.89 28.88
CA VAL A 436 15.33 -3.32 28.73
C VAL A 436 16.23 -2.27 29.35
N ASP A 437 17.04 -2.66 30.34
CA ASP A 437 18.05 -1.80 30.96
C ASP A 437 19.44 -2.18 30.44
N LEU A 438 20.07 -1.24 29.72
CA LEU A 438 21.42 -1.36 29.14
C LEU A 438 22.44 -0.49 29.90
N SER A 439 22.11 -0.02 31.11
CA SER A 439 23.00 0.84 31.90
C SER A 439 24.36 0.19 32.20
N ALA A 440 24.40 -1.14 32.26
CA ALA A 440 25.61 -1.94 32.48
C ALA A 440 26.38 -2.32 31.19
N GLY A 441 25.89 -1.89 30.02
CA GLY A 441 26.42 -2.26 28.70
C GLY A 441 25.50 -3.22 27.93
N ASN A 442 25.64 -3.25 26.60
CA ASN A 442 24.82 -4.08 25.72
C ASN A 442 25.04 -5.59 25.96
N ASP A 443 26.21 -5.98 26.49
CA ASP A 443 26.55 -7.37 26.86
C ASP A 443 25.99 -7.79 28.23
N LYS A 444 25.27 -6.90 28.92
CA LYS A 444 24.70 -7.14 30.25
C LYS A 444 23.26 -6.63 30.34
N GLY A 445 22.54 -6.67 29.22
CA GLY A 445 21.15 -6.23 29.18
C GLY A 445 20.26 -7.00 30.17
N VAL A 446 19.39 -6.27 30.84
CA VAL A 446 18.41 -6.83 31.78
C VAL A 446 17.00 -6.54 31.28
N VAL A 447 16.22 -7.60 31.05
CA VAL A 447 14.81 -7.51 30.67
C VAL A 447 13.93 -7.60 31.91
N SER A 448 12.99 -6.67 32.04
CA SER A 448 11.92 -6.72 33.03
C SER A 448 10.56 -6.77 32.33
N PHE A 449 9.64 -7.58 32.84
CA PHE A 449 8.26 -7.66 32.36
C PHE A 449 7.31 -7.68 33.55
N LYS A 450 6.49 -6.62 33.69
CA LYS A 450 5.67 -6.40 34.88
C LYS A 450 4.24 -6.04 34.54
N LYS A 451 3.29 -6.59 35.30
CA LYS A 451 1.92 -6.09 35.33
C LYS A 451 1.90 -4.73 36.03
N ILE A 452 1.36 -3.72 35.36
CA ILE A 452 1.26 -2.34 35.85
C ILE A 452 -0.19 -1.88 36.06
N SER A 453 -1.17 -2.61 35.52
CA SER A 453 -2.59 -2.46 35.81
C SER A 453 -3.29 -3.80 35.62
N ASP A 454 -4.29 -4.08 36.46
CA ASP A 454 -5.20 -5.20 36.30
C ASP A 454 -6.14 -4.99 35.10
N GLY A 455 -6.70 -6.08 34.60
CA GLY A 455 -7.75 -6.04 33.59
C GLY A 455 -9.12 -5.65 34.19
N GLU A 456 -10.07 -5.26 33.34
CA GLU A 456 -11.45 -5.15 33.78
C GLU A 456 -11.91 -6.51 34.32
N VAL A 457 -12.49 -6.51 35.53
CA VAL A 457 -13.10 -7.70 36.10
C VAL A 457 -14.29 -8.07 35.22
N LYS A 458 -14.09 -9.01 34.30
CA LYS A 458 -15.19 -9.58 33.53
C LYS A 458 -16.12 -10.27 34.54
N PRO A 459 -17.42 -9.93 34.60
CA PRO A 459 -18.33 -10.64 35.48
C PRO A 459 -18.28 -12.12 35.10
N GLU A 460 -18.17 -12.99 36.11
CA GLU A 460 -18.32 -14.44 35.94
C GLU A 460 -19.58 -14.68 35.10
N PRO A 461 -19.49 -15.40 33.96
CA PRO A 461 -20.66 -15.69 33.16
C PRO A 461 -21.61 -16.53 34.01
N THR A 462 -22.71 -15.92 34.46
CA THR A 462 -23.76 -16.64 35.16
C THR A 462 -24.38 -17.64 34.18
N VAL A 463 -24.29 -18.94 34.50
CA VAL A 463 -25.03 -19.97 33.77
C VAL A 463 -26.51 -19.69 33.94
N VAL A 464 -27.10 -19.03 32.95
CA VAL A 464 -28.54 -18.70 32.93
C VAL A 464 -29.40 -19.90 32.52
N GLN A 465 -28.82 -20.85 31.76
CA GLN A 465 -29.50 -22.07 31.35
C GLN A 465 -28.49 -23.12 30.88
N THR A 466 -28.65 -24.37 31.36
CA THR A 466 -27.95 -25.54 30.80
C THR A 466 -28.90 -26.25 29.84
N LEU A 467 -28.50 -26.40 28.58
CA LEU A 467 -29.26 -27.13 27.56
C LEU A 467 -28.67 -28.53 27.41
N TYR A 468 -29.49 -29.55 27.63
CA TYR A 468 -29.13 -30.93 27.37
C TYR A 468 -29.70 -31.40 26.04
N PHE A 469 -28.85 -31.96 25.19
CA PHE A 469 -29.22 -32.51 23.88
C PHE A 469 -29.06 -34.02 23.90
N ASP A 470 -30.15 -34.74 23.64
CA ASP A 470 -30.13 -36.18 23.37
C ASP A 470 -30.06 -36.40 21.85
N PHE A 471 -28.97 -37.00 21.38
CA PHE A 471 -28.75 -37.30 19.97
C PHE A 471 -29.31 -38.67 19.54
N GLY A 472 -29.94 -39.43 20.45
CA GLY A 472 -30.51 -40.75 20.19
C GLY A 472 -29.45 -41.85 20.03
N SER A 473 -29.87 -43.11 20.17
CA SER A 473 -28.97 -44.27 20.04
C SER A 473 -28.63 -44.58 18.58
N SER A 474 -27.37 -44.96 18.29
CA SER A 474 -26.91 -45.34 16.95
C SER A 474 -27.21 -46.79 16.54
N SER A 475 -27.90 -47.59 17.37
CA SER A 475 -28.19 -48.99 17.04
C SER A 475 -29.50 -49.15 16.26
N ALA A 476 -29.41 -49.75 15.07
CA ALA A 476 -30.48 -49.88 14.07
C ALA A 476 -31.62 -50.86 14.41
N THR A 477 -31.84 -51.21 15.68
CA THR A 477 -32.85 -52.23 16.07
C THR A 477 -34.01 -51.69 16.90
N SER A 478 -34.08 -50.38 17.15
CA SER A 478 -35.29 -49.73 17.66
C SER A 478 -35.51 -48.41 16.92
N PRO A 479 -36.51 -48.29 16.02
CA PRO A 479 -36.94 -47.00 15.48
C PRO A 479 -37.76 -46.27 16.53
N GLY A 480 -37.19 -46.04 17.71
CA GLY A 480 -37.73 -45.16 18.72
C GLY A 480 -37.55 -43.73 18.24
N LYS A 481 -38.47 -43.24 17.41
CA LYS A 481 -38.78 -41.82 17.38
C LYS A 481 -39.15 -41.46 18.82
N GLY A 482 -38.17 -41.02 19.62
CA GLY A 482 -38.46 -40.53 20.97
C GLY A 482 -39.51 -39.43 20.87
N ASP A 483 -40.66 -39.62 21.50
CA ASP A 483 -41.65 -38.57 21.56
C ASP A 483 -41.10 -37.38 22.39
N PRO A 484 -41.58 -36.15 22.15
CA PRO A 484 -41.21 -35.00 22.98
C PRO A 484 -41.46 -35.33 24.46
N THR A 485 -40.47 -35.13 25.33
CA THR A 485 -40.69 -35.22 26.77
C THR A 485 -41.60 -34.05 27.17
N VAL A 486 -42.87 -34.34 27.44
CA VAL A 486 -43.87 -33.35 27.89
C VAL A 486 -43.70 -32.95 29.36
N ASN A 487 -42.88 -33.70 30.11
CA ASN A 487 -42.52 -33.43 31.50
C ASN A 487 -40.99 -33.54 31.67
N PRO A 488 -40.40 -32.81 32.62
CA PRO A 488 -38.97 -32.92 32.92
C PRO A 488 -38.63 -34.29 33.51
N ASP A 489 -37.37 -34.70 33.41
CA ASP A 489 -36.88 -35.89 34.11
C ASP A 489 -36.84 -35.70 35.64
N ASP A 490 -36.50 -36.76 36.38
CA ASP A 490 -36.44 -36.76 37.85
C ASP A 490 -35.43 -35.74 38.42
N ASN A 491 -34.57 -35.16 37.57
CA ASN A 491 -33.63 -34.10 37.91
C ASN A 491 -34.09 -32.70 37.44
N GLY A 492 -35.32 -32.58 36.90
CA GLY A 492 -35.90 -31.30 36.47
C GLY A 492 -35.52 -30.84 35.07
N ASN A 493 -34.88 -31.67 34.24
CA ASN A 493 -34.39 -31.26 32.92
C ASN A 493 -35.39 -31.55 31.80
N TYR A 494 -35.51 -30.61 30.85
CA TYR A 494 -36.26 -30.76 29.61
C TYR A 494 -35.31 -31.05 28.44
N TRP A 495 -35.63 -32.06 27.63
CA TRP A 495 -34.78 -32.52 26.53
C TRP A 495 -35.37 -32.08 25.18
N ASN A 496 -34.68 -31.17 24.47
CA ASN A 496 -35.10 -30.71 23.15
C ASN A 496 -34.38 -31.48 22.03
N LYS A 497 -35.14 -31.92 21.00
CA LYS A 497 -34.57 -32.68 19.87
C LYS A 497 -34.00 -31.78 18.78
N VAL A 498 -32.76 -32.04 18.38
CA VAL A 498 -32.21 -31.57 17.10
C VAL A 498 -32.40 -32.69 16.08
N THR A 499 -33.41 -32.59 15.22
CA THR A 499 -33.54 -33.49 14.07
C THR A 499 -32.85 -32.86 12.87
N THR A 500 -31.83 -33.53 12.33
CA THR A 500 -31.29 -33.18 11.02
C THR A 500 -32.34 -33.50 9.96
N LYS A 501 -32.98 -32.48 9.37
CA LYS A 501 -33.77 -32.66 8.14
C LYS A 501 -32.82 -33.16 7.05
N LYS A 502 -33.12 -34.34 6.47
CA LYS A 502 -32.58 -34.77 5.18
C LYS A 502 -33.42 -34.17 4.07
#